data_AF-A0AAD9R1D5-F1
#
_entry.id   AF-A0AAD9R1D5-F1
#
_cell.length_a   1.000
_cell.length_b   1.000
_cell.length_c   1.000
_cell.angle_alpha   90.00
_cell.angle_beta   90.00
_cell.angle_gamma   90.00
#
_symmetry.space_group_name_H-M   'P 1'
#
loop_
_entity.id
_entity.type
_entity.pdbx_description
1 polymer ?
#
loop_
_entity_poly.entity_id
_entity_poly.type
_entity_poly.pdbx_seq_one_letter_code
_entity_poly.pdbx_strand_id
1 'polypeptide(L)'
;MKPSTYSTELQQRLLLDGVVHPANLPSVSQINKVIRKELAMTRKKLTTIPRESTTPEANAAINDFLTEIANINPTTLHFFDESSVIKTTDNRNYGSAPLGQAAFEIQRYASNANFTINFLHSFSRADFYNILDGPSNGFELLNVFDEVLQEHRADGSAVLERGDCLVMDNCGFHHGHRIEPVLRDMLAHCGVRLLFQPPYSPHFNTCEYCFNEIKAFLLGHQMLSMKPKSQ
;
A
#
# COMPACT_ATOMS: atom_id res chain seq x y z
N MET A 1 -3.61 -25.54 16.04
CA MET A 1 -4.00 -25.42 14.62
C MET A 1 -3.30 -24.20 14.04
N LYS A 2 -2.63 -24.32 12.89
CA LYS A 2 -2.04 -23.14 12.23
C LYS A 2 -3.18 -22.18 11.82
N PRO A 3 -3.09 -20.86 12.07
CA PRO A 3 -4.18 -19.94 11.76
C PRO A 3 -4.62 -19.94 10.29
N SER A 4 -3.73 -20.34 9.37
CA SER A 4 -3.98 -20.39 7.94
C SER A 4 -4.63 -21.70 7.44
N THR A 5 -4.86 -22.67 8.33
CA THR A 5 -5.38 -23.99 7.91
C THR A 5 -6.84 -23.89 7.50
N TYR A 6 -7.17 -24.38 6.30
CA TYR A 6 -8.55 -24.42 5.81
C TYR A 6 -9.34 -25.56 6.45
N SER A 7 -10.66 -25.38 6.58
CA SER A 7 -11.54 -26.44 7.09
C SER A 7 -11.58 -27.69 6.20
N THR A 8 -11.31 -27.52 4.90
CA THR A 8 -11.14 -28.64 3.94
C THR A 8 -9.86 -29.41 4.21
N GLU A 9 -8.75 -28.72 4.50
CA GLU A 9 -7.49 -29.35 4.91
C GLU A 9 -7.66 -30.10 6.23
N LEU A 10 -8.37 -29.52 7.21
CA LEU A 10 -8.71 -30.24 8.44
C LEU A 10 -9.52 -31.51 8.17
N GLN A 11 -10.53 -31.41 7.31
CA GLN A 11 -11.34 -32.58 6.93
C GLN A 11 -10.48 -33.69 6.32
N GLN A 12 -9.59 -33.34 5.40
CA GLN A 12 -8.66 -34.30 4.78
C GLN A 12 -7.71 -34.91 5.81
N ARG A 13 -7.17 -34.10 6.72
CA ARG A 13 -6.28 -34.58 7.78
C ARG A 13 -6.97 -35.50 8.77
N LEU A 14 -8.24 -35.29 9.08
CA LEU A 14 -9.00 -36.21 9.93
C LEU A 14 -9.08 -37.63 9.34
N LEU A 15 -9.10 -37.76 8.01
CA LEU A 15 -9.00 -39.04 7.31
C LEU A 15 -7.57 -39.58 7.28
N LEU A 16 -6.63 -38.75 6.81
CA LEU A 16 -5.24 -39.16 6.56
C LEU A 16 -4.50 -39.53 7.85
N ASP A 17 -4.76 -38.79 8.92
CA ASP A 17 -4.16 -39.02 10.24
C ASP A 17 -4.92 -40.12 11.02
N GLY A 18 -5.94 -40.76 10.41
CA GLY A 18 -6.69 -41.88 10.98
C GLY A 18 -7.61 -41.52 12.16
N VAL A 19 -7.89 -40.23 12.35
CA VAL A 19 -8.68 -39.72 13.49
C VAL A 19 -10.16 -40.10 13.36
N VAL A 20 -10.68 -40.15 12.14
CA VAL A 20 -12.11 -40.45 11.86
C VAL A 20 -12.22 -41.44 10.70
N HIS A 21 -13.08 -42.44 10.85
CA HIS A 21 -13.42 -43.38 9.78
C HIS A 21 -14.16 -42.65 8.62
N PRO A 22 -13.93 -42.99 7.34
CA PRO A 22 -14.57 -42.31 6.20
C PRO A 22 -16.10 -42.17 6.29
N ALA A 23 -16.78 -43.19 6.81
CA ALA A 23 -18.24 -43.17 7.01
C ALA A 23 -18.72 -42.12 8.03
N ASN A 24 -17.84 -41.68 8.93
CA ASN A 24 -18.13 -40.72 10.00
C ASN A 24 -17.48 -39.35 9.76
N LEU A 25 -16.93 -39.12 8.56
CA LEU A 25 -16.22 -37.89 8.24
C LEU A 25 -17.17 -36.69 8.36
N PRO A 26 -16.91 -35.73 9.27
CA PRO A 26 -17.73 -34.54 9.36
C PRO A 26 -17.61 -33.70 8.09
N SER A 27 -18.72 -33.11 7.66
CA SER A 27 -18.73 -32.12 6.58
C SER A 27 -17.93 -30.87 6.98
N VAL A 28 -17.48 -30.12 5.98
CA VAL A 28 -16.82 -28.82 6.16
C VAL A 28 -17.68 -27.85 6.99
N SER A 29 -19.02 -27.91 6.85
CA SER A 29 -19.95 -27.09 7.63
C SER A 29 -19.94 -27.47 9.12
N GLN A 30 -19.94 -28.77 9.43
CA GLN A 30 -19.84 -29.26 10.81
C GLN A 30 -18.50 -28.87 11.45
N ILE A 31 -17.40 -28.99 10.69
CA ILE A 31 -16.07 -28.55 11.14
C ILE A 31 -16.09 -27.04 11.46
N ASN A 32 -16.61 -26.20 10.57
CA ASN A 32 -16.73 -24.75 10.82
C ASN A 32 -17.61 -24.44 12.03
N LYS A 33 -18.71 -25.19 12.23
CA LYS A 33 -19.58 -25.02 13.39
C LYS A 33 -18.84 -25.30 14.70
N VAL A 34 -18.04 -26.37 14.76
CA VAL A 34 -17.21 -26.71 15.93
C VAL A 34 -16.14 -25.65 16.16
N ILE A 35 -15.41 -25.25 15.12
CA ILE A 35 -14.39 -24.17 15.20
C ILE A 35 -15.00 -22.88 15.79
N ARG A 36 -16.22 -22.52 15.37
CA ARG A 36 -16.89 -21.31 15.85
C ARG A 36 -17.43 -21.44 17.26
N LYS A 37 -18.08 -22.56 17.58
CA LYS A 37 -18.83 -22.71 18.84
C LYS A 37 -17.99 -23.25 19.98
N GLU A 38 -17.18 -24.27 19.71
CA GLU A 38 -16.40 -24.97 20.73
C GLU A 38 -15.02 -24.34 20.90
N LEU A 39 -14.39 -23.92 19.80
CA LEU A 39 -13.05 -23.29 19.84
C LEU A 39 -13.12 -21.76 19.91
N ALA A 40 -14.32 -21.17 19.84
CA ALA A 40 -14.55 -19.72 19.83
C ALA A 40 -13.73 -18.97 18.76
N MET A 41 -13.49 -19.59 17.60
CA MET A 41 -12.68 -19.01 16.52
C MET A 41 -13.55 -18.52 15.35
N THR A 42 -13.23 -17.35 14.82
CA THR A 42 -13.85 -16.79 13.61
C THR A 42 -12.83 -16.69 12.48
N ARG A 43 -13.26 -16.85 11.23
CA ARG A 43 -12.39 -16.53 10.09
C ARG A 43 -12.08 -15.05 10.05
N LYS A 44 -10.80 -14.72 9.89
CA LYS A 44 -10.29 -13.36 9.69
C LYS A 44 -9.45 -13.33 8.42
N LYS A 45 -9.31 -12.15 7.82
CA LYS A 45 -8.29 -11.92 6.79
C LYS A 45 -6.93 -12.20 7.42
N LEU A 46 -6.14 -13.06 6.80
CA LEU A 46 -4.77 -13.34 7.25
C LEU A 46 -3.88 -12.18 6.85
N THR A 47 -3.11 -11.67 7.80
CA THR A 47 -1.98 -10.79 7.52
C THR A 47 -0.74 -11.66 7.38
N THR A 48 -0.13 -11.67 6.21
CA THR A 48 1.14 -12.37 5.98
C THR A 48 2.27 -11.43 6.41
N ILE A 49 3.08 -11.87 7.37
CA ILE A 49 4.27 -11.15 7.81
C ILE A 49 5.47 -11.80 7.11
N PRO A 50 6.27 -11.05 6.31
CA PRO A 50 7.49 -11.56 5.72
C PRO A 50 8.40 -12.14 6.80
N ARG A 51 9.04 -13.29 6.55
CA ARG A 51 9.92 -13.89 7.55
C ARG A 51 11.11 -12.98 7.84
N GLU A 52 11.57 -12.31 6.79
CA GLU A 52 12.65 -11.34 6.76
C GLU A 52 12.37 -10.13 7.66
N SER A 53 11.11 -9.78 7.91
CA SER A 53 10.75 -8.66 8.80
C SER A 53 10.79 -9.01 10.29
N THR A 54 11.13 -10.26 10.63
CA THR A 54 11.15 -10.75 12.03
C THR A 54 12.56 -11.02 12.57
N THR A 55 13.59 -10.70 11.77
CA THR A 55 14.97 -10.90 12.21
C THR A 55 15.35 -9.89 13.31
N PRO A 56 16.32 -10.22 14.19
CA PRO A 56 16.84 -9.27 15.17
C PRO A 56 17.32 -7.96 14.54
N GLU A 57 17.90 -8.02 13.35
CA GLU A 57 18.40 -6.86 12.61
C GLU A 57 17.25 -5.96 12.11
N ALA A 58 16.16 -6.55 11.60
CA ALA A 58 14.98 -5.80 11.21
C ALA A 58 14.33 -5.10 12.42
N ASN A 59 14.26 -5.80 13.56
CA ASN A 59 13.76 -5.21 14.80
C ASN A 59 14.65 -4.08 15.32
N ALA A 60 15.98 -4.22 15.22
CA ALA A 60 16.93 -3.17 15.56
C ALA A 60 16.72 -1.93 14.67
N ALA A 61 16.62 -2.12 13.35
CA ALA A 61 16.36 -1.03 12.41
C ALA A 61 15.03 -0.31 12.69
N ILE A 62 13.98 -1.05 13.09
CA ILE A 62 12.71 -0.45 13.52
C ILE A 62 12.90 0.38 14.79
N ASN A 63 13.60 -0.15 15.80
CA ASN A 63 13.84 0.59 17.04
C ASN A 63 14.70 1.84 16.83
N ASP A 64 15.71 1.77 15.97
CA ASP A 64 16.57 2.90 15.62
C ASP A 64 15.75 4.00 14.93
N PHE A 65 14.94 3.62 13.94
CA PHE A 65 14.02 4.54 13.26
C PHE A 65 13.02 5.18 14.23
N LEU A 66 12.40 4.39 15.11
CA LEU A 66 11.45 4.89 16.11
C LEU A 66 12.12 5.85 17.09
N THR A 67 13.35 5.55 17.50
CA THR A 67 14.14 6.42 18.37
C THR A 67 14.46 7.73 17.67
N GLU A 68 14.85 7.69 16.40
CA GLU A 68 15.15 8.89 15.63
C GLU A 68 13.90 9.76 15.41
N ILE A 69 12.82 9.17 14.86
CA ILE A 69 11.60 9.91 14.51
C ILE A 69 10.90 10.48 15.74
N ALA A 70 10.97 9.82 16.89
CA ALA A 70 10.40 10.32 18.16
C ALA A 70 11.05 11.61 18.65
N ASN A 71 12.27 11.93 18.19
CA ASN A 71 12.97 13.16 18.52
C ASN A 71 12.72 14.30 17.52
N ILE A 72 11.89 14.07 16.49
CA ILE A 72 11.56 15.06 15.46
C ILE A 72 10.22 15.71 15.81
N ASN A 73 10.13 17.04 15.65
CA ASN A 73 8.86 17.73 15.79
C ASN A 73 7.89 17.23 14.71
N PRO A 74 6.70 16.70 15.07
CA PRO A 74 5.74 16.20 14.09
C PRO A 74 5.33 17.25 13.04
N THR A 75 5.38 18.54 13.36
CA THR A 75 5.01 19.60 12.41
C THR A 75 6.05 19.86 11.32
N THR A 76 7.26 19.34 11.47
CA THR A 76 8.36 19.45 10.49
C THR A 76 8.59 18.12 9.76
N LEU A 77 7.68 17.15 9.92
CA LEU A 77 7.71 15.88 9.20
C LEU A 77 6.94 16.00 7.89
N HIS A 78 7.58 15.51 6.84
CA HIS A 78 7.00 15.38 5.50
C HIS A 78 7.12 13.93 5.07
N PHE A 79 6.07 13.40 4.46
CA PHE A 79 6.05 12.03 3.97
C PHE A 79 5.93 12.06 2.46
N PHE A 80 6.81 11.32 1.80
CA PHE A 80 6.77 11.12 0.36
C PHE A 80 6.67 9.64 0.05
N ASP A 81 5.86 9.32 -0.96
CA ASP A 81 5.70 7.96 -1.45
C ASP A 81 5.09 7.96 -2.86
N GLU A 82 5.15 6.80 -3.50
CA GLU A 82 4.59 6.54 -4.81
C GLU A 82 3.52 5.46 -4.76
N SER A 83 2.44 5.67 -5.52
CA SER A 83 1.42 4.65 -5.70
C SER A 83 1.00 4.46 -7.13
N SER A 84 1.09 3.22 -7.60
CA SER A 84 0.51 2.85 -8.89
C SER A 84 -1.01 2.80 -8.82
N VAL A 85 -1.65 3.37 -9.82
CA VAL A 85 -3.08 3.30 -10.09
C VAL A 85 -3.26 2.70 -11.47
N ILE A 86 -3.84 1.51 -11.50
CA ILE A 86 -4.17 0.83 -12.76
C ILE A 86 -5.53 1.34 -13.21
N LYS A 87 -5.57 2.03 -14.34
CA LYS A 87 -6.82 2.30 -15.03
C LYS A 87 -7.29 1.00 -15.67
N THR A 88 -8.23 0.31 -15.03
CA THR A 88 -8.95 -0.79 -15.69
C THR A 88 -10.19 -0.23 -16.36
N THR A 89 -10.49 -0.70 -17.57
CA THR A 89 -11.79 -0.44 -18.21
C THR A 89 -12.74 -1.51 -17.68
N ASP A 90 -13.83 -1.02 -17.07
CA ASP A 90 -14.66 -1.70 -16.06
C ASP A 90 -15.22 -3.07 -16.47
N ASN A 91 -15.28 -3.96 -15.48
CA ASN A 91 -16.28 -5.01 -15.31
C ASN A 91 -16.68 -4.96 -13.82
N ARG A 92 -17.93 -4.61 -13.53
CA ARG A 92 -18.53 -4.69 -12.20
C ARG A 92 -18.56 -6.15 -11.73
N ASN A 93 -18.09 -6.36 -10.49
CA ASN A 93 -18.11 -7.69 -9.88
C ASN A 93 -19.52 -8.15 -9.47
N TYR A 94 -20.50 -7.24 -9.44
CA TYR A 94 -21.86 -7.52 -8.98
C TYR A 94 -22.88 -6.81 -9.87
N GLY A 95 -23.91 -7.55 -10.27
CA GLY A 95 -25.05 -7.06 -11.04
C GLY A 95 -26.32 -7.76 -10.60
N SER A 96 -27.46 -7.22 -11.00
CA SER A 96 -28.77 -7.86 -10.77
C SER A 96 -29.16 -8.70 -11.98
N ALA A 97 -29.64 -9.91 -11.72
CA ALA A 97 -30.28 -10.78 -12.70
C ALA A 97 -31.54 -11.41 -12.07
N PRO A 98 -32.51 -11.88 -12.87
CA PRO A 98 -33.64 -12.62 -12.36
C PRO A 98 -33.20 -13.83 -11.53
N LEU A 99 -34.04 -14.22 -10.55
CA LEU A 99 -33.75 -15.35 -9.67
C LEU A 99 -33.47 -16.62 -10.48
N GLY A 100 -32.32 -17.27 -10.24
CA GLY A 100 -31.89 -18.47 -10.96
C GLY A 100 -31.17 -18.21 -12.29
N GLN A 101 -30.93 -16.95 -12.67
CA GLN A 101 -30.17 -16.58 -13.87
C GLN A 101 -28.81 -16.00 -13.50
N ALA A 102 -27.82 -16.21 -14.36
CA ALA A 102 -26.51 -15.58 -14.23
C ALA A 102 -26.59 -14.10 -14.65
N ALA A 103 -25.93 -13.22 -13.89
CA ALA A 103 -25.68 -11.85 -14.31
C ALA A 103 -24.47 -11.83 -15.25
N PHE A 104 -24.59 -11.16 -16.40
CA PHE A 104 -23.52 -11.05 -17.38
C PHE A 104 -23.16 -9.58 -17.60
N GLU A 105 -21.86 -9.32 -17.71
CA GLU A 105 -21.31 -8.03 -18.12
C GLU A 105 -20.31 -8.25 -19.23
N ILE A 106 -20.41 -7.44 -20.29
CA ILE A 106 -19.53 -7.53 -21.45
C ILE A 106 -18.37 -6.56 -21.25
N GLN A 107 -17.17 -7.12 -21.12
CA GLN A 107 -15.95 -6.35 -20.96
C GLN A 107 -15.70 -5.41 -22.14
N ARG A 108 -15.56 -4.13 -21.85
CA ARG A 108 -15.03 -3.16 -22.81
C ARG A 108 -13.50 -3.20 -22.71
N TYR A 109 -12.81 -3.32 -23.85
CA TYR A 109 -11.35 -3.39 -23.98
C TYR A 109 -10.61 -2.68 -22.84
N ALA A 110 -9.91 -3.46 -22.01
CA ALA A 110 -9.11 -2.92 -20.92
C ALA A 110 -7.84 -2.27 -21.49
N SER A 111 -7.80 -0.94 -21.55
CA SER A 111 -6.52 -0.24 -21.65
C SER A 111 -5.87 -0.32 -20.26
N ASN A 112 -4.95 -1.24 -20.03
CA ASN A 112 -4.19 -1.35 -18.77
C ASN A 112 -3.14 -0.22 -18.68
N ALA A 113 -3.60 1.03 -18.67
CA ALA A 113 -2.74 2.17 -18.43
C ALA A 113 -2.42 2.22 -16.93
N ASN A 114 -1.13 2.16 -16.61
CA ASN A 114 -0.64 2.25 -15.24
C ASN A 114 -0.15 3.68 -15.03
N PHE A 115 -0.80 4.41 -14.14
CA PHE A 115 -0.33 5.72 -13.69
C PHE A 115 0.43 5.55 -12.38
N THR A 116 1.43 6.37 -12.13
CA THR A 116 2.07 6.48 -10.81
C THR A 116 1.79 7.85 -10.23
N ILE A 117 1.23 7.89 -9.03
CA ILE A 117 1.03 9.11 -8.26
C ILE A 117 2.23 9.25 -7.33
N ASN A 118 3.01 10.31 -7.50
CA ASN A 118 3.98 10.78 -6.53
C ASN A 118 3.26 11.74 -5.58
N PHE A 119 3.40 11.56 -4.28
CA PHE A 119 2.66 12.34 -3.31
C PHE A 119 3.55 12.76 -2.15
N LEU A 120 3.50 14.05 -1.81
CA LEU A 120 4.17 14.64 -0.66
C LEU A 120 3.13 15.33 0.22
N HIS A 121 3.15 15.04 1.50
CA HIS A 121 2.33 15.74 2.46
C HIS A 121 3.07 16.02 3.76
N SER A 122 2.75 17.16 4.38
CA SER A 122 3.14 17.48 5.75
C SER A 122 2.09 16.99 6.74
N PHE A 123 2.29 17.28 8.03
CA PHE A 123 1.36 16.92 9.09
C PHE A 123 -0.08 17.42 8.89
N SER A 124 -0.30 18.49 8.10
CA SER A 124 -1.60 19.18 8.02
C SER A 124 -2.22 19.24 6.63
N ARG A 125 -1.49 18.87 5.56
CA ARG A 125 -1.95 19.06 4.18
C ARG A 125 -1.13 18.25 3.19
N ALA A 126 -1.75 17.98 2.04
CA ALA A 126 -1.03 17.61 0.82
C ALA A 126 -0.29 18.85 0.30
N ASP A 127 1.04 18.78 0.21
CA ASP A 127 1.86 19.90 -0.24
C ASP A 127 2.26 19.76 -1.72
N PHE A 128 2.40 18.53 -2.23
CA PHE A 128 2.72 18.31 -3.65
C PHE A 128 2.19 16.97 -4.15
N TYR A 129 1.84 16.91 -5.44
CA TYR A 129 1.58 15.66 -6.15
C TYR A 129 1.94 15.78 -7.63
N ASN A 130 2.38 14.68 -8.21
CA ASN A 130 2.63 14.54 -9.64
C ASN A 130 2.09 13.18 -10.13
N ILE A 131 1.65 13.10 -11.39
CA ILE A 131 1.13 11.90 -12.01
C ILE A 131 1.98 11.55 -13.24
N LEU A 132 2.63 10.39 -13.19
CA LEU A 132 3.40 9.84 -14.31
C LEU A 132 2.55 8.83 -15.10
N ASP A 133 2.72 8.81 -16.42
CA ASP A 133 2.19 7.76 -17.30
C ASP A 133 3.20 6.61 -17.36
N GLY A 134 3.04 5.63 -16.47
CA GLY A 134 3.94 4.50 -16.30
C GLY A 134 4.56 4.38 -14.90
N PRO A 135 5.49 3.43 -14.71
CA PRO A 135 6.20 3.25 -13.44
C PRO A 135 7.21 4.39 -13.19
N SER A 136 7.33 4.80 -11.94
CA SER A 136 8.42 5.68 -11.51
C SER A 136 9.77 4.94 -11.50
N ASN A 137 10.86 5.71 -11.61
CA ASN A 137 12.23 5.23 -11.48
C ASN A 137 13.09 6.28 -10.76
N GLY A 138 14.35 5.97 -10.47
CA GLY A 138 15.22 6.88 -9.73
C GLY A 138 15.48 8.24 -10.39
N PHE A 139 15.48 8.34 -11.72
CA PHE A 139 15.62 9.65 -12.38
C PHE A 139 14.34 10.47 -12.27
N GLU A 140 13.17 9.84 -12.41
CA GLU A 140 11.88 10.52 -12.21
C GLU A 140 11.74 11.00 -10.77
N LEU A 141 12.24 10.24 -9.79
CA LEU A 141 12.31 10.67 -8.39
C LEU A 141 13.12 11.96 -8.25
N LEU A 142 14.29 12.05 -8.86
CA LEU A 142 15.11 13.27 -8.80
C LEU A 142 14.43 14.46 -9.48
N ASN A 143 13.75 14.25 -10.61
CA ASN A 143 12.97 15.31 -11.27
C ASN A 143 11.83 15.81 -10.37
N VAL A 144 11.12 14.89 -9.73
CA VAL A 144 10.05 15.22 -8.76
C VAL A 144 10.62 16.05 -7.61
N PHE A 145 11.78 15.69 -7.06
CA PHE A 145 12.39 16.46 -5.99
C PHE A 145 12.93 17.81 -6.45
N ASP A 146 13.39 17.94 -7.71
CA ASP A 146 13.75 19.23 -8.29
C ASP A 146 12.54 20.17 -8.35
N GLU A 147 11.37 19.65 -8.72
CA GLU A 147 10.10 20.39 -8.69
C GLU A 147 9.70 20.74 -7.25
N VAL A 148 9.63 19.76 -6.34
CA VAL A 148 9.23 19.94 -4.93
C VAL A 148 10.05 21.03 -4.23
N LEU A 149 11.35 21.09 -4.48
CA LEU A 149 12.24 22.07 -3.84
C LEU A 149 12.05 23.50 -4.36
N GLN A 150 11.39 23.67 -5.51
CA GLN A 150 11.03 24.97 -6.08
C GLN A 150 9.60 25.40 -5.72
N GLU A 151 8.80 24.50 -5.16
CA GLU A 151 7.41 24.76 -4.82
C GLU A 151 7.26 25.63 -3.57
N HIS A 152 6.32 26.55 -3.64
CA HIS A 152 5.99 27.48 -2.56
C HIS A 152 4.50 27.41 -2.24
N ARG A 153 4.17 27.54 -0.96
CA ARG A 153 2.79 27.63 -0.48
C ARG A 153 2.20 29.01 -0.78
N ALA A 154 0.88 29.12 -0.61
CA ALA A 154 0.14 30.36 -0.84
C ALA A 154 0.61 31.54 0.03
N ASP A 155 1.23 31.27 1.19
CA ASP A 155 1.80 32.28 2.06
C ASP A 155 3.25 32.66 1.70
N GLY A 156 3.82 32.06 0.65
CA GLY A 156 5.18 32.28 0.17
C GLY A 156 6.25 31.43 0.87
N SER A 157 5.88 30.57 1.84
CA SER A 157 6.81 29.60 2.43
C SER A 157 7.18 28.50 1.44
N ALA A 158 8.39 27.94 1.54
CA ALA A 158 8.78 26.79 0.71
C ALA A 158 8.03 25.53 1.17
N VAL A 159 7.71 24.62 0.24
CA VAL A 159 7.07 23.34 0.59
C VAL A 159 7.94 22.50 1.54
N LEU A 160 9.25 22.49 1.32
CA LEU A 160 10.23 21.93 2.25
C LEU A 160 11.14 23.06 2.76
N GLU A 161 11.14 23.27 4.07
CA GLU A 161 11.90 24.31 4.74
C GLU A 161 13.14 23.74 5.46
N ARG A 162 14.08 24.63 5.75
CA ARG A 162 15.27 24.28 6.53
C ARG A 162 14.87 23.78 7.91
N GLY A 163 15.35 22.58 8.26
CA GLY A 163 15.03 21.91 9.52
C GLY A 163 13.97 20.82 9.38
N ASP A 164 13.28 20.76 8.24
CA ASP A 164 12.32 19.70 7.96
C ASP A 164 13.00 18.34 7.82
N CYS A 165 12.21 17.30 8.02
CA CYS A 165 12.59 15.92 7.79
C CYS A 165 11.61 15.26 6.84
N LEU A 166 12.14 14.83 5.70
CA LEU A 166 11.46 14.03 4.72
C LEU A 166 11.61 12.54 5.07
N VAL A 167 10.48 11.85 5.15
CA VAL A 167 10.38 10.41 5.37
C VAL A 167 9.97 9.74 4.06
N MET A 168 10.72 8.75 3.63
CA MET A 168 10.46 7.95 2.43
C MET A 168 10.49 6.45 2.74
N ASP A 169 9.81 5.66 1.91
CA ASP A 169 9.94 4.21 1.96
C ASP A 169 11.36 3.76 1.52
N ASN A 170 11.73 2.54 1.91
CA ASN A 170 13.05 1.95 1.63
C ASN A 170 13.02 1.16 0.32
N CYS A 171 12.54 1.78 -0.75
CA CYS A 171 12.46 1.14 -2.06
C CYS A 171 13.84 1.03 -2.71
N GLY A 172 14.12 -0.12 -3.33
CA GLY A 172 15.43 -0.41 -3.89
C GLY A 172 15.93 0.61 -4.94
N PHE A 173 15.02 1.24 -5.70
CA PHE A 173 15.43 2.24 -6.68
C PHE A 173 15.78 3.61 -6.06
N HIS A 174 15.33 3.89 -4.82
CA HIS A 174 15.77 5.07 -4.06
C HIS A 174 17.28 4.99 -3.79
N HIS A 175 17.76 3.78 -3.52
CA HIS A 175 19.17 3.46 -3.23
C HIS A 175 20.04 3.23 -4.48
N GLY A 176 19.57 3.61 -5.67
CA GLY A 176 20.39 3.51 -6.89
C GLY A 176 21.73 4.25 -6.70
N HIS A 177 22.83 3.71 -7.23
CA HIS A 177 24.21 4.19 -6.97
C HIS A 177 24.41 5.71 -7.09
N ARG A 178 23.66 6.37 -7.98
CA ARG A 178 23.66 7.82 -8.16
C ARG A 178 22.42 8.54 -7.64
N ILE A 179 21.37 7.81 -7.29
CA ILE A 179 20.06 8.37 -6.95
C ILE A 179 20.06 8.89 -5.52
N GLU A 180 20.29 8.02 -4.54
CA GLU A 180 20.30 8.42 -3.12
C GLU A 180 21.33 9.53 -2.83
N PRO A 181 22.60 9.47 -3.31
CA PRO A 181 23.55 10.54 -3.03
C PRO A 181 23.09 11.90 -3.57
N VAL A 182 22.56 11.94 -4.79
CA VAL A 182 22.06 13.20 -5.39
C VAL A 182 20.85 13.71 -4.63
N LEU A 183 19.90 12.84 -4.29
CA LEU A 183 18.72 13.22 -3.51
C LEU A 183 19.11 13.78 -2.12
N ARG A 184 20.04 13.11 -1.44
CA ARG A 184 20.57 13.58 -0.15
C ARG A 184 21.24 14.93 -0.30
N ASP A 185 22.04 15.13 -1.34
CA ASP A 185 22.69 16.42 -1.61
C ASP A 185 21.64 17.50 -1.87
N MET A 186 20.66 17.28 -2.75
CA MET A 186 19.58 18.24 -3.03
C MET A 186 18.86 18.70 -1.75
N LEU A 187 18.45 17.74 -0.91
CA LEU A 187 17.77 18.03 0.36
C LEU A 187 18.69 18.74 1.36
N ALA A 188 19.96 18.31 1.47
CA ALA A 188 20.93 18.91 2.37
C ALA A 188 21.25 20.37 2.01
N HIS A 189 21.28 20.73 0.72
CA HIS A 189 21.45 22.12 0.28
C HIS A 189 20.32 23.03 0.78
N CYS A 190 19.09 22.48 0.91
CA CYS A 190 17.95 23.17 1.50
C CYS A 190 17.88 23.04 3.02
N GLY A 191 18.77 22.25 3.63
CA GLY A 191 18.78 21.96 5.07
C GLY A 191 17.65 21.04 5.51
N VAL A 192 17.16 20.19 4.60
CA VAL A 192 16.15 19.16 4.84
C VAL A 192 16.85 17.83 5.10
N ARG A 193 16.41 17.09 6.11
CA ARG A 193 16.94 15.74 6.42
C ARG A 193 16.14 14.67 5.70
N LEU A 194 16.82 13.66 5.18
CA LEU A 194 16.19 12.47 4.59
C LEU A 194 16.30 11.27 5.53
N LEU A 195 15.15 10.73 5.91
CA LEU A 195 15.02 9.52 6.72
C LEU A 195 14.28 8.43 5.91
N PHE A 196 14.90 7.26 5.78
CA PHE A 196 14.25 6.10 5.17
C PHE A 196 13.59 5.24 6.24
N GLN A 197 12.45 4.66 5.88
CA GLN A 197 11.78 3.69 6.74
C GLN A 197 12.59 2.41 6.91
N PRO A 198 12.38 1.70 8.03
CA PRO A 198 12.92 0.36 8.17
C PRO A 198 12.27 -0.59 7.14
N PRO A 199 12.98 -1.62 6.68
CA PRO A 199 12.44 -2.61 5.75
C PRO A 199 11.10 -3.20 6.23
N TYR A 200 10.21 -3.48 5.28
CA TYR A 200 8.89 -4.11 5.52
C TYR A 200 7.98 -3.37 6.51
N SER A 201 8.14 -2.04 6.65
CA SER A 201 7.37 -1.23 7.60
C SER A 201 6.53 -0.12 6.93
N PRO A 202 5.66 -0.47 5.95
CA PRO A 202 4.89 0.53 5.19
C PRO A 202 3.91 1.33 6.07
N HIS A 203 3.55 0.80 7.24
CA HIS A 203 2.68 1.48 8.20
C HIS A 203 3.31 2.72 8.84
N PHE A 204 4.63 2.93 8.69
CA PHE A 204 5.30 4.17 9.08
C PHE A 204 5.22 5.25 7.99
N ASN A 205 4.72 4.94 6.78
CA ASN A 205 4.40 5.95 5.77
C ASN A 205 2.96 6.38 5.90
N THR A 206 2.72 7.67 6.13
CA THR A 206 1.35 8.17 6.22
C THR A 206 0.70 8.41 4.85
N CYS A 207 1.50 8.43 3.77
CA CYS A 207 0.99 8.45 2.39
C CYS A 207 0.04 7.29 2.09
N GLU A 208 0.24 6.12 2.71
CA GLU A 208 -0.62 4.94 2.54
C GLU A 208 -2.09 5.23 2.90
N TYR A 209 -2.36 6.07 3.90
CA TYR A 209 -3.73 6.48 4.24
C TYR A 209 -4.34 7.34 3.13
N CYS A 210 -3.57 8.30 2.61
CA CYS A 210 -4.00 9.15 1.50
C CYS A 210 -4.25 8.34 0.23
N PHE A 211 -3.37 7.40 -0.10
CA PHE A 211 -3.55 6.52 -1.26
C PHE A 211 -4.77 5.62 -1.14
N ASN A 212 -5.07 5.11 0.06
CA ASN A 212 -6.29 4.34 0.29
C ASN A 212 -7.54 5.17 -0.02
N GLU A 213 -7.60 6.41 0.43
CA GLU A 213 -8.72 7.32 0.13
C GLU A 213 -8.80 7.67 -1.36
N ILE A 214 -7.67 8.01 -1.99
CA ILE A 214 -7.60 8.30 -3.43
C ILE A 214 -8.10 7.11 -4.24
N LYS A 215 -7.60 5.89 -3.96
CA LYS A 215 -8.00 4.68 -4.67
C LYS A 215 -9.47 4.35 -4.43
N ALA A 216 -9.97 4.50 -3.20
CA ALA A 216 -11.39 4.30 -2.89
C ALA A 216 -12.27 5.29 -3.67
N PHE A 217 -11.87 6.57 -3.74
CA PHE A 217 -12.57 7.59 -4.53
C PHE A 217 -12.60 7.23 -6.01
N LEU A 218 -11.46 6.87 -6.59
CA LEU A 218 -11.35 6.47 -8.00
C LEU A 218 -12.21 5.24 -8.31
N LEU A 219 -12.22 4.24 -7.42
CA LEU A 219 -13.08 3.06 -7.55
C LEU A 219 -14.58 3.40 -7.48
N GLY A 220 -14.97 4.39 -6.67
CA GLY A 220 -16.35 4.88 -6.60
C GLY A 220 -16.78 5.76 -7.78
N HIS A 221 -15.81 6.40 -8.47
CA HIS A 221 -16.07 7.41 -9.50
C HIS A 221 -15.50 7.04 -10.87
N GLN A 222 -15.47 5.74 -11.21
CA GLN A 222 -14.91 5.25 -12.47
C GLN A 222 -15.54 5.86 -13.73
N MET A 223 -16.79 6.35 -13.63
CA MET A 223 -17.47 7.08 -14.71
C MET A 223 -16.72 8.35 -15.15
N LEU A 224 -15.97 9.00 -14.26
CA LEU A 224 -15.15 10.17 -14.59
C LEU A 224 -13.95 9.81 -15.48
N SER A 225 -13.57 8.52 -15.54
CA SER A 225 -12.43 8.05 -16.33
C SER A 225 -12.77 7.71 -17.79
N MET A 226 -14.06 7.74 -18.15
CA MET A 226 -14.52 7.51 -19.52
C MET A 226 -14.16 8.71 -20.40
N LYS A 227 -13.27 8.53 -21.39
CA LYS A 227 -13.10 9.54 -22.44
C LYS A 227 -14.46 9.70 -23.16
N PRO A 228 -14.93 10.94 -23.41
CA PRO A 228 -16.11 11.13 -24.24
C PRO A 228 -15.85 10.47 -25.59
N LYS A 229 -16.84 9.72 -26.11
CA LYS A 229 -16.77 9.18 -27.46
C LYS A 229 -16.57 10.35 -28.42
N SER A 230 -15.42 10.41 -29.08
CA SER A 230 -15.25 11.24 -30.27
C SER A 230 -16.35 10.86 -31.26
N GLN A 231 -17.23 11.81 -31.56
CA GLN A 231 -18.22 11.69 -32.63
C GLN A 231 -17.55 11.67 -34.00
#